data_AF-A0A9P3K2H7-F1
#
_entry.id   AF-A0A9P3K2H7-F1
#
_cell.length_a   1.000
_cell.length_b   1.000
_cell.length_c   1.000
_cell.angle_alpha   90.00
_cell.angle_beta   90.00
_cell.angle_gamma   90.00
#
_symmetry.space_group_name_H-M   'P 1'
#
loop_
_entity.id
_entity.type
_entity.pdbx_description
1 polymer ?
#
loop_
_entity_poly.entity_id
_entity_poly.type
_entity_poly.pdbx_seq_one_letter_code
_entity_poly.pdbx_strand_id
1 'polypeptide(L)'
;MADEVAVVCDNGSGTMKAGLAGEDAPRAVFPTIVGRPKDMSGSYEKPLVGLDAKEKRGILILEHPIEQGICDELGRHGKYLAAHLS
;
A
#
# COMPACT_ATOMS: atom_id res chain seq x y z
N MET A 1 -21.95 21.83 8.95
CA MET A 1 -20.54 21.49 8.63
C MET A 1 -20.44 19.99 8.79
N ALA A 2 -19.94 19.27 7.79
CA ALA A 2 -19.57 17.87 8.01
C ALA A 2 -18.36 17.89 8.95
N ASP A 3 -18.40 17.14 10.04
CA ASP A 3 -17.21 16.88 10.86
C ASP A 3 -16.20 16.15 9.98
N GLU A 4 -15.09 16.81 9.66
CA GLU A 4 -14.01 16.21 8.88
C GLU A 4 -13.18 15.32 9.82
N VAL A 5 -13.46 14.02 9.78
CA VAL A 5 -12.76 13.03 10.60
C VAL A 5 -11.43 12.69 9.95
N ALA A 6 -10.32 12.92 10.65
CA ALA A 6 -8.99 12.64 10.14
C ALA A 6 -8.78 11.13 9.84
N VAL A 7 -8.08 10.83 8.76
CA VAL A 7 -7.59 9.48 8.46
C VAL A 7 -6.23 9.29 9.13
N VAL A 8 -6.06 8.19 9.85
CA VAL A 8 -4.79 7.80 10.47
C VAL A 8 -4.16 6.70 9.63
N CYS A 9 -2.92 6.90 9.19
CA CYS A 9 -2.14 5.93 8.42
C CYS A 9 -0.85 5.56 9.18
N ASP A 10 -0.70 4.29 9.55
CA ASP A 10 0.52 3.70 10.13
C ASP A 10 1.29 2.95 9.03
N ASN A 11 2.45 3.48 8.67
CA ASN A 11 3.26 3.03 7.54
C ASN A 11 4.37 2.08 8.01
N GLY A 12 3.99 0.89 8.49
CA GLY A 12 4.95 -0.14 8.92
C GLY A 12 5.65 -0.80 7.74
N SER A 13 6.88 -1.29 7.94
CA SER A 13 7.66 -2.01 6.90
C SER A 13 7.09 -3.38 6.53
N GLY A 14 6.47 -4.08 7.49
CA GLY A 14 5.79 -5.35 7.23
C GLY A 14 4.32 -5.18 6.85
N THR A 15 3.65 -4.22 7.51
CA THR A 15 2.21 -4.05 7.44
C THR A 15 1.85 -2.57 7.50
N MET A 16 1.00 -2.12 6.58
CA MET A 16 0.33 -0.83 6.66
C MET A 16 -1.01 -1.00 7.38
N LYS A 17 -1.37 0.00 8.18
CA LYS A 17 -2.68 0.08 8.83
C LYS A 17 -3.31 1.44 8.58
N ALA A 18 -4.62 1.47 8.38
CA ALA A 18 -5.36 2.72 8.25
C ALA A 18 -6.72 2.66 8.94
N GLY A 19 -7.21 3.79 9.42
CA GLY A 19 -8.51 3.92 10.08
C GLY A 19 -8.91 5.38 10.28
N LEU A 20 -10.08 5.61 10.88
CA LEU A 20 -10.52 6.96 11.22
C LEU A 20 -10.05 7.34 12.62
N ALA A 21 -9.74 8.62 12.83
CA ALA A 21 -9.36 9.13 14.14
C ALA A 21 -10.49 8.91 15.16
N GLY A 22 -10.13 8.36 16.33
CA GLY A 22 -11.06 8.05 17.42
C GLY A 22 -11.64 6.64 17.40
N GLU A 23 -11.34 5.81 16.39
CA GLU A 23 -11.72 4.39 16.38
C GLU A 23 -10.73 3.53 17.19
N ASP A 24 -11.24 2.47 17.84
CA ASP A 24 -10.45 1.57 18.70
C ASP A 24 -9.49 0.64 17.92
N ALA A 25 -9.70 0.47 16.61
CA ALA A 25 -8.95 -0.45 15.78
C ALA A 25 -8.84 0.07 14.33
N PRO A 26 -7.78 -0.31 13.59
CA PRO A 26 -7.67 0.04 12.18
C PRO A 26 -8.77 -0.64 11.35
N ARG A 27 -9.29 0.07 10.36
CA ARG A 27 -10.25 -0.46 9.37
C ARG A 27 -9.58 -1.29 8.28
N ALA A 28 -8.35 -0.94 7.93
CA ALA A 28 -7.56 -1.63 6.92
C ALA A 28 -6.22 -2.04 7.50
N VAL A 29 -5.81 -3.28 7.22
CA VAL A 29 -4.51 -3.84 7.57
C VAL A 29 -4.04 -4.68 6.40
N PHE A 30 -2.93 -4.33 5.77
CA PHE A 30 -2.44 -5.04 4.59
C PHE A 30 -0.90 -5.08 4.53
N PRO A 31 -0.31 -6.07 3.85
CA PRO A 31 1.15 -6.14 3.69
C PRO A 31 1.71 -4.90 2.99
N THR A 32 2.86 -4.41 3.44
CA THR A 32 3.55 -3.27 2.80
C THR A 32 4.34 -3.75 1.59
N ILE A 33 3.62 -4.08 0.52
CA ILE A 33 4.17 -4.65 -0.72
C ILE A 33 3.48 -3.99 -1.92
N VAL A 34 4.26 -3.67 -2.95
CA VAL A 34 3.79 -3.27 -4.27
C VAL A 34 4.23 -4.32 -5.28
N GLY A 35 3.34 -4.73 -6.18
CA GLY A 35 3.61 -5.70 -7.23
C GLY A 35 3.47 -5.07 -8.61
N ARG A 36 4.55 -5.09 -9.39
CA ARG A 36 4.56 -4.62 -10.79
C ARG A 36 4.58 -5.80 -11.77
N PRO A 37 3.89 -5.70 -12.92
CA PRO A 37 4.01 -6.70 -13.98
C PRO A 37 5.46 -6.86 -14.44
N LYS A 38 5.91 -8.11 -14.66
CA LYS A 38 7.25 -8.41 -15.20
C LYS A 38 7.46 -7.87 -16.61
N ASP A 39 6.37 -7.72 -17.37
CA ASP A 39 6.35 -7.12 -18.69
C ASP A 39 5.19 -6.12 -18.76
N MET A 40 5.45 -4.91 -19.23
CA MET A 40 4.46 -3.85 -19.43
C MET A 40 3.46 -4.18 -20.56
N SER A 41 3.69 -5.27 -21.29
CA SER A 41 2.74 -5.83 -22.27
C SER A 41 1.59 -6.63 -21.66
N GLY A 42 1.67 -6.99 -20.36
CA GLY A 42 0.74 -7.90 -19.69
C GLY A 42 -0.33 -7.22 -18.82
N SER A 43 -1.59 -7.61 -19.05
CA SER A 43 -2.86 -7.59 -18.26
C SER A 43 -3.22 -6.48 -17.25
N TYR A 44 -2.28 -5.70 -16.70
CA TYR A 44 -2.58 -4.69 -15.66
C TYR A 44 -1.93 -3.35 -16.00
N GLU A 45 -2.76 -2.32 -16.17
CA GLU A 45 -2.31 -0.95 -16.43
C GLU A 45 -1.72 -0.26 -15.18
N LYS A 46 -1.91 -0.84 -13.98
CA LYS A 46 -1.51 -0.26 -12.68
C LYS A 46 -0.85 -1.33 -11.78
N PRO A 47 0.08 -0.92 -10.89
CA PRO A 47 0.63 -1.81 -9.87
C PRO A 47 -0.44 -2.33 -8.93
N LEU A 48 -0.24 -3.54 -8.43
CA LEU A 48 -1.06 -4.12 -7.36
C LEU A 48 -0.42 -3.82 -6.01
N VAL A 49 -1.22 -3.73 -4.96
CA VAL A 49 -0.77 -3.38 -3.60
C VAL A 49 -1.29 -4.40 -2.60
N GLY A 50 -0.53 -4.64 -1.53
CA GLY A 50 -1.02 -5.43 -0.40
C GLY A 50 -1.31 -6.89 -0.74
N LEU A 51 -2.50 -7.37 -0.38
CA LEU A 51 -2.89 -8.77 -0.56
C LEU A 51 -2.93 -9.16 -2.04
N ASP A 52 -3.44 -8.30 -2.91
CA ASP A 52 -3.52 -8.57 -4.35
C ASP A 52 -2.14 -8.81 -4.97
N ALA A 53 -1.14 -8.02 -4.55
CA ALA A 53 0.24 -8.20 -4.97
C ALA A 53 0.81 -9.52 -4.44
N LYS A 54 0.56 -9.82 -3.15
CA LYS A 54 1.03 -11.03 -2.49
C LYS A 54 0.46 -12.31 -3.11
N GLU A 55 -0.82 -12.32 -3.44
CA GLU A 55 -1.50 -13.46 -4.07
C GLU A 55 -0.98 -13.72 -5.49
N LYS A 56 -0.62 -12.67 -6.23
CA LYS A 56 -0.14 -12.74 -7.62
C LYS A 56 1.39 -12.73 -7.74
N ARG A 57 2.12 -13.09 -6.67
CA ARG A 57 3.61 -13.09 -6.62
C ARG A 57 4.32 -13.86 -7.75
N GLY A 58 3.66 -14.84 -8.37
CA GLY A 58 4.24 -15.61 -9.47
C GLY A 58 4.45 -14.80 -10.76
N ILE A 59 3.58 -13.82 -11.00
CA ILE A 59 3.54 -13.01 -12.23
C ILE A 59 4.00 -11.57 -12.01
N LEU A 60 4.21 -11.17 -10.76
CA LEU A 60 4.66 -9.82 -10.39
C LEU A 60 6.11 -9.82 -9.93
N ILE A 61 6.76 -8.68 -10.10
CA ILE A 61 7.96 -8.29 -9.35
C ILE A 61 7.44 -7.59 -8.08
N LEU A 62 7.77 -8.16 -6.92
CA LEU A 62 7.37 -7.60 -5.63
C LEU A 62 8.45 -6.65 -5.11
N GLU A 63 8.02 -5.49 -4.65
CA GLU A 63 8.84 -4.41 -4.10
C GLU A 63 8.35 -4.11 -2.67
N HIS A 64 9.30 -3.81 -1.77
CA HIS A 64 9.05 -3.43 -0.39
C HIS A 64 9.36 -1.94 -0.22
N PRO A 65 8.35 -1.06 -0.29
CA PRO A 65 8.58 0.39 -0.34
C PRO A 65 9.03 1.00 0.98
N ILE A 66 8.98 0.23 2.06
CA ILE A 66 9.47 0.62 3.38
C ILE A 66 10.31 -0.53 3.92
N GLU A 67 11.62 -0.32 3.99
CA GLU A 67 12.58 -1.30 4.50
C GLU A 67 13.27 -0.73 5.73
N GLN A 68 13.31 -1.51 6.81
CA GLN A 68 13.88 -1.07 8.10
C GLN A 68 13.30 0.27 8.64
N GLY A 69 12.05 0.57 8.31
CA GLY A 69 11.37 1.81 8.70
C GLY A 69 11.73 3.03 7.85
N ILE A 70 12.49 2.84 6.76
CA ILE A 70 12.91 3.89 5.84
C ILE A 70 12.20 3.67 4.50
N CYS A 71 11.61 4.72 3.95
CA CYS A 71 10.98 4.66 2.63
C CYS A 71 12.05 4.72 1.54
N ASP A 72 12.05 3.75 0.63
CA ASP A 72 13.13 3.51 -0.33
C ASP A 72 13.20 4.56 -1.45
N GLU A 73 12.07 5.13 -1.88
CA GLU A 73 12.01 6.34 -2.72
C GLU A 73 10.57 6.89 -2.83
N LEU A 74 10.30 8.08 -2.27
CA LEU A 74 8.95 8.65 -2.21
C LEU A 74 8.26 8.80 -3.58
N GLY A 75 9.04 9.05 -4.64
CA GLY A 75 8.53 9.33 -5.98
C GLY A 75 8.00 8.10 -6.74
N ARG A 76 8.53 6.91 -6.45
CA ARG A 76 8.23 5.69 -7.21
C ARG A 76 7.19 4.80 -6.55
N HIS A 77 7.11 4.81 -5.21
CA HIS A 77 6.22 3.94 -4.44
C HIS A 77 5.17 4.68 -3.61
N GLY A 78 5.49 5.89 -3.13
CA GLY A 78 4.60 6.65 -2.22
C GLY A 78 3.22 6.94 -2.79
N LYS A 79 3.10 7.09 -4.12
CA LYS A 79 1.82 7.35 -4.80
C LYS A 79 0.87 6.15 -4.79
N TYR A 80 1.39 4.92 -4.78
CA TYR A 80 0.55 3.71 -4.89
C TYR A 80 -0.03 3.29 -3.54
N LEU A 81 0.69 3.51 -2.45
CA LEU A 81 0.22 3.18 -1.11
C LEU A 81 -0.89 4.12 -0.64
N ALA A 82 -0.78 5.42 -0.93
CA ALA A 82 -1.78 6.42 -0.56
C ALA A 82 -3.10 6.27 -1.36
N ALA A 83 -3.02 5.83 -2.62
CA ALA A 83 -4.20 5.68 -3.49
C ALA A 83 -5.09 4.48 -3.15
N HIS A 84 -4.62 3.54 -2.32
CA HIS A 84 -5.42 2.38 -1.89
C HIS A 84 -6.23 2.66 -0.60
N LEU A 85 -6.11 3.87 -0.03
CA LEU A 85 -6.73 4.29 1.21
C LEU A 85 -7.88 5.30 1.02
N SER A 86 -8.28 5.55 -0.24
CA SER A 86 -9.35 6.47 -0.63
C SER A 86 -10.59 5.74 -1.14
#